data_AF-A0A2M8FJM4-F1
#
_entry.id   AF-A0A2M8FJM4-F1
#
_cell.length_a   1.000
_cell.length_b   1.000
_cell.length_c   1.000
_cell.angle_alpha   90.00
_cell.angle_beta   90.00
_cell.angle_gamma   90.00
#
_symmetry.space_group_name_H-M   'P 1'
#
loop_
_entity.id
_entity.type
_entity.pdbx_description
1 polymer ?
#
loop_
_entity_poly.entity_id
_entity_poly.type
_entity_poly.pdbx_seq_one_letter_code
_entity_poly.pdbx_strand_id
1 'polypeptide(L)'
;YLQEEDAATARPYSTRYIGSMVADIHRNMLYGGIFMYPADSRSPNGKLRLMYECNPMAMVIEAAGGRAIDGKQRIMEIVPTSLHQRIPIFIGSADDVTTVEGFMAKEENG
;
A
#
# COMPACT_ATOMS: atom_id res chain seq x y z
N TYR A 1 -4.39 -15.64 7.99
CA TYR A 1 -3.45 -14.66 8.56
C TYR A 1 -4.14 -13.45 9.19
N LEU A 2 -4.66 -12.46 8.45
CA LEU A 2 -5.08 -11.17 9.04
C LEU A 2 -6.24 -11.23 10.05
N GLN A 3 -7.11 -12.24 9.94
CA GLN A 3 -8.29 -12.44 10.79
C GLN A 3 -8.12 -13.59 11.79
N GLU A 4 -6.93 -14.18 11.86
CA GLU A 4 -6.62 -15.19 12.88
C GLU A 4 -6.26 -14.50 14.19
N GLU A 5 -6.72 -15.05 15.31
CA GLU A 5 -6.31 -14.59 16.62
C GLU A 5 -4.85 -14.92 16.87
N ASP A 6 -4.04 -13.89 17.10
CA ASP A 6 -2.65 -14.03 17.51
C ASP A 6 -2.26 -12.82 18.35
N ALA A 7 -2.18 -13.05 19.67
CA ALA A 7 -1.84 -12.02 20.64
C ALA A 7 -0.41 -11.51 20.49
N ALA A 8 0.52 -12.32 19.96
CA ALA A 8 1.93 -11.93 19.81
C ALA A 8 2.11 -10.87 18.71
N THR A 9 1.22 -10.85 17.71
CA THR A 9 1.24 -9.91 16.59
C THR A 9 0.08 -8.92 16.60
N ALA A 10 -0.65 -8.83 17.72
CA ALA A 10 -1.82 -7.97 17.91
C ALA A 10 -2.93 -8.18 16.83
N ARG A 11 -3.10 -9.43 16.37
CA ARG A 11 -4.15 -9.82 15.43
C ARG A 11 -5.40 -10.32 16.16
N PRO A 12 -6.61 -10.08 15.60
CA PRO A 12 -6.89 -9.72 14.21
C PRO A 12 -6.81 -8.21 13.90
N TYR A 13 -6.52 -7.90 12.63
CA TYR A 13 -6.55 -6.52 12.13
C TYR A 13 -7.99 -6.01 12.04
N SER A 14 -8.21 -4.75 12.42
CA SER A 14 -9.48 -4.07 12.17
C SER A 14 -9.55 -3.56 10.72
N THR A 15 -10.60 -3.94 9.99
CA THR A 15 -10.81 -3.49 8.60
C THR A 15 -11.54 -2.15 8.56
N ARG A 16 -11.00 -1.18 7.83
CA ARG A 16 -11.63 0.13 7.59
C ARG A 16 -11.31 0.62 6.18
N TYR A 17 -12.34 1.04 5.45
CA TYR A 17 -12.23 1.59 4.11
C TYR A 17 -13.24 2.72 3.94
N ILE A 18 -12.75 3.96 3.93
CA ILE A 18 -13.58 5.17 3.79
C ILE A 18 -13.92 5.39 2.31
N GLY A 19 -13.05 4.95 1.40
CA GLY A 19 -13.20 5.17 -0.04
C GLY A 19 -12.60 6.48 -0.52
N SER A 20 -11.82 7.14 0.34
CA SER A 20 -11.01 8.31 0.01
C SER A 20 -9.57 8.01 0.40
N MET A 21 -8.67 7.94 -0.59
CA MET A 21 -7.25 7.65 -0.38
C MET A 21 -6.65 8.56 0.69
N VAL A 22 -6.97 9.86 0.65
CA VAL A 22 -6.45 10.84 1.61
C VAL A 22 -6.94 10.54 3.02
N ALA A 23 -8.24 10.29 3.19
CA ALA A 23 -8.81 10.02 4.51
C ALA A 23 -8.30 8.70 5.10
N ASP A 24 -8.21 7.65 4.27
CA ASP A 24 -7.72 6.34 4.70
C ASP A 24 -6.24 6.38 5.09
N ILE A 25 -5.39 7.03 4.30
CA ILE A 25 -3.95 7.15 4.62
C ILE A 25 -3.73 8.07 5.82
N HIS A 26 -4.46 9.18 5.94
CA HIS A 26 -4.37 10.05 7.11
C HIS A 26 -4.71 9.30 8.40
N ARG A 27 -5.74 8.46 8.39
CA ARG A 27 -6.07 7.58 9.52
C ARG A 27 -4.92 6.62 9.84
N ASN A 28 -4.39 5.93 8.83
CA ASN A 28 -3.29 4.99 9.04
C ASN A 28 -2.01 5.67 9.55
N MET A 29 -1.79 6.94 9.23
CA MET A 29 -0.68 7.72 9.77
C MET A 29 -0.80 7.97 11.28
N LEU A 30 -2.03 8.07 11.81
CA LEU A 30 -2.29 8.29 13.22
C LEU A 30 -2.34 7.00 14.04
N TYR A 31 -2.88 5.93 13.45
CA TYR A 31 -3.20 4.70 14.17
C TYR A 31 -2.37 3.48 13.73
N GLY A 32 -1.50 3.64 12.74
CA GLY A 32 -0.83 2.53 12.07
C GLY A 32 -1.76 1.80 11.10
N GLY A 33 -1.19 0.80 10.42
CA GLY A 33 -1.89 -0.02 9.44
C GLY A 33 -1.49 0.30 8.00
N ILE A 34 -2.16 -0.39 7.08
CA ILE A 34 -1.87 -0.35 5.65
C ILE A 34 -3.10 0.03 4.83
N PHE A 35 -2.88 0.84 3.81
CA PHE A 35 -3.83 1.10 2.73
C PHE A 35 -3.37 0.34 1.49
N MET A 36 -4.29 -0.40 0.87
CA MET A 36 -4.00 -1.23 -0.29
C MET A 36 -4.99 -0.92 -1.40
N TYR A 37 -4.47 -0.69 -2.59
CA TYR A 37 -5.24 -0.55 -3.82
C TYR A 37 -4.56 -1.36 -4.92
N PRO A 38 -4.71 -2.70 -4.89
CA PRO A 38 -4.05 -3.60 -5.83
C PRO A 38 -4.59 -3.44 -7.26
N ALA A 39 -3.90 -4.06 -8.21
CA ALA A 39 -4.45 -4.29 -9.54
C ALA A 39 -5.63 -5.27 -9.47
N ASP A 40 -6.57 -5.14 -10.39
CA ASP A 40 -7.69 -6.07 -10.56
C ASP A 40 -7.89 -6.40 -12.05
N SER A 41 -8.79 -7.35 -12.36
CA SER A 41 -9.05 -7.79 -13.73
C SER A 41 -9.57 -6.67 -14.66
N ARG A 42 -10.16 -5.60 -14.11
CA ARG A 42 -10.64 -4.44 -14.87
C ARG A 42 -9.60 -3.33 -14.96
N SER A 43 -8.60 -3.34 -14.08
CA SER A 43 -7.57 -2.34 -13.92
C SER A 43 -6.24 -3.05 -13.62
N PRO A 44 -5.65 -3.71 -14.64
CA PRO A 44 -4.45 -4.54 -14.46
C PRO A 44 -3.21 -3.74 -14.05
N ASN A 45 -3.21 -2.44 -14.32
CA ASN A 45 -2.17 -1.50 -13.89
C ASN A 45 -2.64 -0.66 -12.67
N GLY A 46 -3.61 -1.13 -11.89
CA GLY A 46 -4.20 -0.35 -10.80
C GLY A 46 -5.08 0.82 -11.28
N LYS A 47 -5.64 1.55 -10.32
CA LYS A 47 -6.60 2.65 -10.59
C LYS A 47 -6.07 4.04 -10.25
N LEU A 48 -5.16 4.14 -9.28
CA LEU A 48 -4.63 5.41 -8.78
C LEU A 48 -3.47 5.88 -9.65
N ARG A 49 -3.29 7.19 -9.80
CA ARG A 49 -2.28 7.77 -10.69
C ARG A 49 -0.98 8.02 -9.95
N LEU A 50 0.10 7.60 -10.58
CA LEU A 50 1.44 7.70 -10.04
C LEU A 50 1.78 9.15 -9.67
N MET A 51 1.57 10.09 -10.60
CA MET A 51 2.09 11.46 -10.48
C MET A 51 1.44 12.30 -9.39
N TYR A 52 0.12 12.20 -9.19
CA TYR A 52 -0.65 13.13 -8.36
C TYR A 52 -1.54 12.44 -7.32
N GLU A 53 -1.51 11.12 -7.23
CA GLU A 53 -2.14 10.38 -6.12
C GLU A 53 -1.06 9.60 -5.35
N CYS A 54 -0.30 8.73 -6.02
CA CYS A 54 0.65 7.84 -5.36
C CYS A 54 1.92 8.56 -4.88
N ASN A 55 2.60 9.31 -5.75
CA ASN A 55 3.87 9.98 -5.41
C ASN A 55 3.72 10.98 -4.25
N PRO A 56 2.71 11.87 -4.21
CA PRO A 56 2.55 12.78 -3.09
C PRO A 56 2.31 12.05 -1.76
N MET A 57 1.47 11.01 -1.76
CA MET A 57 1.17 10.26 -0.54
C MET A 57 2.35 9.39 -0.10
N ALA A 58 3.07 8.79 -1.05
CA ALA A 58 4.30 8.04 -0.78
C ALA A 58 5.37 8.92 -0.15
N MET A 59 5.60 10.13 -0.69
CA MET A 59 6.54 11.09 -0.11
C MET A 59 6.20 11.41 1.35
N VAL A 60 4.93 11.67 1.66
CA VAL A 60 4.48 11.97 3.03
C VAL A 60 4.69 10.77 3.96
N ILE A 61 4.31 9.57 3.52
CA ILE A 61 4.38 8.37 4.36
C ILE A 61 5.82 7.91 4.56
N GLU A 62 6.67 7.93 3.53
CA GLU A 62 8.08 7.61 3.67
C GLU A 62 8.80 8.61 4.59
N ALA A 63 8.46 9.91 4.50
CA ALA A 63 8.99 10.92 5.41
C ALA A 63 8.55 10.69 6.88
N ALA A 64 7.40 10.05 7.10
CA ALA A 64 6.92 9.64 8.42
C ALA A 64 7.49 8.29 8.90
N GLY A 65 8.44 7.69 8.16
CA GLY A 65 9.04 6.38 8.48
C GLY A 65 8.21 5.18 8.03
N GLY A 66 7.14 5.40 7.25
CA GLY A 66 6.37 4.35 6.61
C GLY A 66 7.00 3.88 5.29
N ARG A 67 6.26 3.05 4.56
CA ARG A 67 6.69 2.47 3.29
C ARG A 67 5.59 2.55 2.24
N ALA A 68 5.96 2.68 0.97
CA ALA A 68 5.03 2.71 -0.16
C ALA A 68 5.61 1.95 -1.37
N ILE A 69 4.89 0.95 -1.87
CA ILE A 69 5.31 0.12 -3.02
C ILE A 69 4.17 -0.08 -4.01
N ASP A 70 4.51 -0.45 -5.25
CA ASP A 70 3.55 -0.91 -6.26
C ASP A 70 3.27 -2.43 -6.19
N GLY A 71 3.88 -3.11 -5.23
CA GLY A 71 3.90 -4.56 -5.10
C GLY A 71 5.19 -5.21 -5.64
N LYS A 72 6.06 -4.44 -6.30
CA LYS A 72 7.37 -4.89 -6.80
C LYS A 72 8.52 -3.98 -6.42
N GLN A 73 8.33 -2.66 -6.51
CA GLN A 73 9.34 -1.64 -6.25
C GLN A 73 8.75 -0.46 -5.47
N ARG A 74 9.62 0.36 -4.88
CA ARG A 74 9.23 1.59 -4.15
C ARG A 74 8.58 2.59 -5.08
N ILE A 75 7.47 3.19 -4.66
CA ILE A 75 6.72 4.19 -5.43
C ILE A 75 7.62 5.37 -5.86
N MET A 76 8.45 5.85 -4.94
CA MET A 76 9.34 7.00 -5.19
C MET A 76 10.50 6.70 -6.14
N GLU A 77 10.76 5.43 -6.47
CA GLU A 77 11.82 5.01 -7.41
C GLU A 77 11.30 4.78 -8.84
N ILE A 78 9.99 4.89 -9.04
CA ILE A 78 9.35 4.60 -10.33
C ILE A 78 9.52 5.80 -11.25
N VAL A 79 10.23 5.59 -12.37
CA VAL A 79 10.29 6.57 -13.45
C VAL A 79 8.97 6.55 -14.23
N PRO A 80 8.20 7.66 -14.24
CA PRO A 80 6.90 7.70 -14.91
C PRO A 80 7.06 7.65 -16.43
N THR A 81 6.19 6.91 -17.10
CA THR A 81 6.11 6.83 -18.58
C THR A 81 5.03 7.73 -19.17
N SER A 82 4.07 8.19 -18.34
CA SER A 82 3.04 9.16 -18.75
C SER A 82 2.47 9.93 -17.56
N LEU A 83 1.91 11.12 -17.83
CA LEU A 83 1.30 11.96 -16.80
C LEU A 83 0.14 11.28 -16.06
N HIS A 84 -0.64 10.44 -16.76
CA HIS A 84 -1.80 9.75 -16.20
C HIS A 84 -1.53 8.26 -15.95
N GLN A 85 -0.26 7.85 -15.84
CA GLN A 85 0.12 6.48 -15.51
C GLN A 85 -0.60 6.03 -14.25
N ARG A 86 -1.28 4.89 -14.34
CA ARG A 86 -1.91 4.24 -13.19
C ARG A 86 -0.98 3.18 -12.62
N ILE A 87 -1.10 2.95 -11.33
CA ILE A 87 -0.31 1.94 -10.64
C ILE A 87 -1.08 1.33 -9.45
N PRO A 88 -0.89 0.03 -9.14
CA PRO A 88 -1.22 -0.50 -7.82
C PRO A 88 -0.43 0.22 -6.71
N ILE A 89 -0.96 0.24 -5.48
CA ILE A 89 -0.25 0.81 -4.34
C ILE A 89 -0.55 0.06 -3.05
N PHE A 90 0.50 -0.11 -2.24
CA PHE A 90 0.46 -0.62 -0.88
C PHE A 90 1.29 0.34 -0.02
N ILE A 91 0.64 1.01 0.93
CA ILE A 91 1.23 2.17 1.63
C ILE A 91 0.76 2.25 3.08
N GLY A 92 1.69 2.50 4.01
CA GLY A 92 1.38 2.63 5.43
C GLY A 92 2.57 2.30 6.32
N SER A 93 2.30 1.66 7.46
CA SER A 93 3.33 1.16 8.38
C SER A 93 4.33 0.24 7.67
N ALA A 94 5.62 0.44 7.92
CA ALA A 94 6.69 -0.26 7.21
C ALA A 94 6.62 -1.79 7.37
N ASP A 95 6.31 -2.27 8.57
CA ASP A 95 6.22 -3.71 8.87
C ASP A 95 5.02 -4.36 8.17
N ASP A 96 3.88 -3.67 8.08
CA ASP A 96 2.69 -4.16 7.38
C ASP A 96 2.94 -4.26 5.87
N VAL A 97 3.60 -3.26 5.28
CA VAL A 97 3.95 -3.27 3.85
C VAL A 97 4.97 -4.38 3.56
N THR A 98 5.98 -4.55 4.42
CA THR A 98 6.96 -5.64 4.31
C THR A 98 6.31 -7.02 4.40
N THR A 99 5.29 -7.15 5.26
CA THR A 99 4.50 -8.39 5.36
C THR A 99 3.77 -8.71 4.05
N VAL A 100 3.21 -7.69 3.39
CA VAL A 100 2.58 -7.84 2.05
C VAL A 100 3.61 -8.26 1.00
N GLU A 101 4.79 -7.62 0.96
CA GLU A 101 5.90 -8.03 0.06
C GLU A 101 6.25 -9.51 0.25
N GLY A 102 6.33 -9.96 1.50
CA GLY A 102 6.62 -11.37 1.82
C GLY A 102 5.54 -12.34 1.35
N PHE A 103 4.27 -11.94 1.30
CA PHE A 103 3.20 -12.74 0.70
C PHE A 103 3.30 -12.77 -0.82
N MET A 104 3.52 -11.64 -1.46
CA MET A 104 3.65 -11.54 -2.92
C MET A 104 4.83 -12.36 -3.46
N ALA A 105 5.99 -12.28 -2.79
CA ALA A 105 7.17 -13.04 -3.18
C ALA A 105 6.99 -14.56 -3.05
N LYS A 106 6.10 -15.04 -2.18
CA LYS A 106 5.77 -16.46 -2.06
C LYS A 106 4.89 -16.93 -3.21
N GLU A 107 3.95 -16.09 -3.68
CA GLU A 107 3.09 -16.43 -4.81
C GLU A 107 3.84 -16.44 -6.15
N GLU A 108 4.86 -15.59 -6.33
CA GLU A 108 5.67 -15.60 -7.57
C GLU A 108 6.59 -16.82 -7.68
N ASN A 109 6.89 -17.50 -6.57
CA ASN A 109 7.83 -18.64 -6.51
C ASN A 109 7.15 -20.01 -6.34
N GLY A 110 5.81 -20.06 -6.27
CA GLY A 110 5.01 -21.29 -6.14
C GLY A 110 4.29 -21.64 -7.42
#